data_AF-A0A4E0R0Y6-F1
#
_entry.id   AF-A0A4E0R0Y6-F1
#
_cell.length_a   1.000
_cell.length_b   1.000
_cell.length_c   1.000
_cell.angle_alpha   90.00
_cell.angle_beta   90.00
_cell.angle_gamma   90.00
#
_symmetry.space_group_name_H-M   'P 1'
#
loop_
_entity.id
_entity.type
_entity.pdbx_description
1 polymer ?
#
loop_
_entity_poly.entity_id
_entity_poly.type
_entity_poly.pdbx_seq_one_letter_code
_entity_poly.pdbx_strand_id
1 'polypeptide(L)'
;MDGARICQAAYQDFIQNDQTYLESERFVKAKRYWQEKYSQVPKPLLKRRYAEGKTIPSQRSTLCLKRAFYNQLIEFYKENKVSTFHVILGALYCYFVRACNREDFAIGLPTLNRSRAAFKQTVGMFVGVNPAWFRFGTDLNFVKRVQSISKELQRDYRHQRFPIGEINRQTQCH
;
A
#
# COMPACT_ATOMS: atom_id res chain seq x y z
N MET A 1 41.33 17.77 1.44
CA MET A 1 40.15 17.37 0.62
C MET A 1 39.90 15.90 0.89
N ASP A 2 39.15 15.61 1.96
CA ASP A 2 38.82 14.24 2.35
C ASP A 2 37.62 13.75 1.55
N GLY A 3 37.87 12.81 0.64
CA GLY A 3 36.83 12.06 -0.07
C GLY A 3 36.16 11.09 0.91
N ALA A 4 35.02 11.49 1.47
CA ALA A 4 34.17 10.59 2.25
C ALA A 4 33.78 9.39 1.36
N ARG A 5 34.36 8.22 1.64
CA ARG A 5 33.91 6.95 1.08
C ARG A 5 32.48 6.72 1.54
N ILE A 6 31.52 6.94 0.65
CA ILE A 6 30.15 6.46 0.84
C ILE A 6 30.25 4.94 0.83
N CYS A 7 30.24 4.30 2.00
CA CYS A 7 30.06 2.85 2.08
C CYS A 7 28.66 2.55 1.53
N GLN A 8 28.60 2.13 0.26
CA GLN A 8 27.38 1.55 -0.30
C GLN A 8 27.03 0.33 0.54
N ALA A 9 25.89 0.35 1.22
CA ALA A 9 25.42 -0.83 1.94
C ALA A 9 25.18 -1.96 0.94
N ALA A 10 25.72 -3.14 1.25
CA ALA A 10 25.50 -4.34 0.47
C ALA A 10 24.10 -4.88 0.72
N TYR A 11 23.58 -5.68 -0.22
CA TYR A 11 22.30 -6.35 0.00
C TYR A 11 22.34 -7.32 1.19
N GLN A 12 23.52 -7.84 1.54
CA GLN A 12 23.74 -8.66 2.74
C GLN A 12 23.41 -7.89 4.03
N ASP A 13 23.72 -6.59 4.10
CA ASP A 13 23.37 -5.74 5.24
C ASP A 13 21.85 -5.61 5.41
N PHE A 14 21.12 -5.61 4.28
CA PHE A 14 19.67 -5.64 4.30
C PHE A 14 19.14 -6.99 4.80
N ILE A 15 19.70 -8.11 4.33
CA ILE A 15 19.32 -9.46 4.79
C ILE A 15 19.51 -9.57 6.31
N GLN A 16 20.67 -9.18 6.83
CA GLN A 16 20.94 -9.21 8.27
C GLN A 16 19.97 -8.30 9.05
N ASN A 17 19.68 -7.12 8.52
CA ASN A 17 18.71 -6.22 9.12
C ASN A 17 17.28 -6.80 9.13
N ASP A 18 16.94 -7.60 8.12
CA ASP A 18 15.64 -8.25 8.02
C ASP A 18 15.51 -9.43 8.97
N GLN A 19 16.53 -10.26 9.09
CA GLN A 19 16.60 -11.30 10.13
C GLN A 19 16.43 -10.71 11.52
N THR A 20 17.15 -9.64 11.83
CA THR A 20 17.01 -8.93 13.13
C THR A 20 15.58 -8.41 13.34
N TYR A 21 14.90 -7.98 12.28
CA TYR A 21 13.51 -7.55 12.38
C TYR A 21 12.57 -8.70 12.71
N LEU A 22 12.73 -9.87 12.08
CA LEU A 22 11.91 -11.05 12.34
C LEU A 22 11.93 -11.48 13.80
N GLU A 23 13.07 -11.31 14.48
CA GLU A 23 13.27 -11.65 15.90
C GLU A 23 12.84 -10.53 16.86
N SER A 24 12.43 -9.37 16.35
CA SER A 24 12.15 -8.19 17.16
C SER A 24 10.71 -8.15 17.71
N GLU A 25 10.52 -7.44 18.82
CA GLU A 25 9.16 -7.09 19.29
C GLU A 25 8.33 -6.34 18.24
N ARG A 26 8.99 -5.60 17.34
CA ARG A 26 8.30 -4.86 16.27
C ARG A 26 7.63 -5.81 15.29
N PHE A 27 8.22 -6.96 15.03
CA PHE A 27 7.60 -8.01 14.22
C PHE A 27 6.38 -8.60 14.93
N VAL A 28 6.48 -8.93 16.22
CA VAL A 28 5.35 -9.44 17.01
C VAL A 28 4.19 -8.44 17.05
N LYS A 29 4.47 -7.15 17.27
CA LYS A 29 3.47 -6.07 17.26
C LYS A 29 2.81 -5.93 15.88
N ALA A 30 3.59 -6.01 14.80
CA ALA A 30 3.06 -5.95 13.44
C ALA A 30 2.22 -7.18 13.09
N LYS A 31 2.64 -8.37 13.51
CA LYS A 31 1.87 -9.62 13.36
C LYS A 31 0.49 -9.47 13.99
N ARG A 32 0.42 -9.05 15.26
CA ARG A 32 -0.85 -8.85 15.97
C ARG A 32 -1.75 -7.83 15.25
N TYR A 33 -1.20 -6.69 14.84
CA TYR A 33 -1.93 -5.67 14.09
C TYR A 33 -2.60 -6.24 12.83
N TRP A 34 -1.84 -6.97 12.00
CA TRP A 34 -2.37 -7.53 10.76
C TRP A 34 -3.36 -8.68 11.01
N GLN A 35 -3.13 -9.51 12.03
CA GLN A 35 -4.08 -10.55 12.45
C GLN A 35 -5.43 -9.97 12.88
N GLU A 36 -5.42 -8.90 13.67
CA GLU A 36 -6.66 -8.24 14.09
C GLU A 36 -7.37 -7.60 12.89
N LYS A 37 -6.63 -6.86 12.06
CA LYS A 37 -7.18 -6.15 10.90
C LYS A 37 -7.78 -7.08 9.85
N TYR A 38 -7.15 -8.24 9.62
CA TYR A 38 -7.56 -9.26 8.65
C TYR A 38 -8.11 -10.54 9.30
N SER A 39 -8.67 -10.43 10.50
CA SER A 39 -9.51 -11.48 11.09
C SER A 39 -10.68 -11.88 10.17
N GLN A 40 -11.09 -10.96 9.30
CA GLN A 40 -11.93 -11.20 8.14
C GLN A 40 -11.17 -10.83 6.86
N VAL A 41 -11.48 -11.55 5.79
CA VAL A 41 -10.84 -11.33 4.48
C VAL A 41 -11.78 -10.52 3.58
N PRO A 42 -11.29 -9.46 2.90
CA PRO A 42 -12.11 -8.71 1.96
C PRO A 42 -12.57 -9.59 0.81
N LYS A 43 -13.84 -9.46 0.41
CA LYS A 43 -14.34 -10.13 -0.79
C LYS A 43 -13.59 -9.62 -2.03
N PRO A 44 -13.28 -10.50 -3.01
CA PRO A 44 -12.61 -10.09 -4.24
C PRO A 44 -13.28 -8.88 -4.89
N LEU A 45 -12.48 -7.89 -5.26
CA LEU A 45 -12.97 -6.66 -5.91
C LEU A 45 -13.55 -6.92 -7.28
N LEU A 46 -12.89 -7.77 -8.06
CA LEU A 46 -13.27 -8.11 -9.40
C LEU A 46 -13.54 -9.61 -9.48
N LYS A 47 -14.55 -9.98 -10.27
CA LYS A 47 -14.75 -11.37 -10.64
C LYS A 47 -13.64 -11.78 -11.60
N ARG A 48 -13.02 -12.92 -11.34
CA ARG A 48 -11.99 -13.49 -12.21
C ARG A 48 -12.62 -13.77 -13.59
N ARG A 49 -12.06 -13.16 -14.65
CA ARG A 49 -12.56 -13.31 -16.03
C ARG A 49 -12.02 -14.56 -16.73
N TYR A 50 -10.83 -15.03 -16.35
CA TYR A 50 -10.13 -16.14 -17.02
C TYR A 50 -9.88 -17.30 -16.06
N ALA A 51 -10.12 -18.53 -16.52
CA ALA A 51 -9.85 -19.76 -15.78
C ALA A 51 -8.34 -19.95 -15.49
N GLU A 52 -8.03 -20.79 -14.52
CA GLU A 52 -6.65 -21.16 -14.19
C GLU A 52 -5.95 -21.90 -15.34
N GLY A 53 -4.62 -21.76 -15.41
CA GLY A 53 -3.79 -22.45 -16.41
C GLY A 53 -3.78 -21.85 -17.82
N LYS A 54 -4.48 -20.74 -18.08
CA LYS A 54 -4.44 -20.05 -19.38
C LYS A 54 -3.62 -18.78 -19.33
N THR A 55 -2.85 -18.52 -20.40
CA THR A 55 -2.20 -17.23 -20.62
C THR A 55 -3.25 -16.12 -20.62
N ILE A 56 -3.10 -15.16 -19.73
CA ILE A 56 -4.04 -14.05 -19.59
C ILE A 56 -3.61 -12.94 -20.56
N PRO A 57 -4.44 -12.54 -21.55
CA PRO A 57 -4.11 -11.43 -22.42
C PRO A 57 -4.04 -10.13 -21.61
N SER A 58 -3.03 -9.29 -21.90
CA SER A 58 -2.81 -8.02 -21.22
C SER A 58 -3.06 -6.86 -22.19
N GLN A 59 -3.79 -5.85 -21.71
CA GLN A 59 -3.99 -4.60 -22.43
C GLN A 59 -3.70 -3.43 -21.48
N ARG A 60 -3.12 -2.36 -22.02
CA ARG A 60 -2.86 -1.12 -21.28
C ARG A 60 -3.74 0.00 -21.82
N SER A 61 -4.44 0.67 -20.92
CA SER A 61 -5.09 1.94 -21.19
C SER A 61 -4.47 3.02 -20.29
N THR A 62 -4.29 4.21 -20.84
CA THR A 62 -3.67 5.35 -20.14
C THR A 62 -4.68 6.49 -20.08
N LEU A 63 -4.92 7.00 -18.87
CA LEU A 63 -5.70 8.21 -18.65
C LEU A 63 -4.74 9.37 -18.31
N CYS A 64 -4.73 10.41 -19.14
CA CYS A 64 -3.89 11.59 -18.91
C CYS A 64 -4.71 12.70 -18.22
N LEU A 65 -4.28 13.09 -17.02
CA LEU A 65 -4.85 14.27 -16.35
C LEU A 65 -4.25 15.54 -16.94
N LYS A 66 -5.12 16.46 -17.40
CA LYS A 66 -4.68 17.78 -17.85
C LYS A 66 -3.96 18.51 -16.70
N ARG A 67 -2.87 19.22 -17.02
CA ARG A 67 -2.06 19.95 -16.02
C ARG A 67 -2.89 20.89 -15.14
N ALA A 68 -3.82 21.64 -15.75
CA ALA A 68 -4.70 22.55 -15.03
C ALA A 68 -5.52 21.84 -13.94
N PHE A 69 -6.08 20.67 -14.26
CA PHE A 69 -6.82 19.86 -13.29
C PHE A 69 -5.89 19.30 -12.20
N TYR A 70 -4.69 18.83 -12.57
CA TYR A 70 -3.71 18.37 -11.59
C TYR A 70 -3.31 19.48 -10.59
N ASN A 71 -3.20 20.73 -11.06
CA ASN A 71 -2.92 21.87 -10.18
C ASN A 71 -4.07 22.13 -9.20
N GLN A 72 -5.33 21.96 -9.63
CA GLN A 72 -6.48 22.04 -8.72
C GLN A 72 -6.44 20.93 -7.66
N LEU A 73 -6.01 19.72 -8.01
CA LEU A 73 -5.78 18.65 -7.03
C LEU A 73 -4.67 19.01 -6.03
N ILE A 74 -3.65 19.74 -6.48
CA ILE A 74 -2.57 20.21 -5.60
C ILE A 74 -3.11 21.14 -4.52
N GLU A 75 -3.88 22.15 -4.91
CA GLU A 75 -4.46 23.09 -3.96
C GLU A 75 -5.45 22.39 -3.01
N PHE A 76 -6.30 21.51 -3.55
CA PHE A 76 -7.20 20.69 -2.74
C PHE A 76 -6.47 19.88 -1.65
N TYR A 77 -5.37 19.20 -1.97
CA TYR A 77 -4.72 18.36 -0.96
C TYR A 77 -4.01 19.19 0.11
N LYS A 78 -3.47 20.38 -0.23
CA LYS A 78 -2.78 21.26 0.72
C LYS A 78 -3.74 21.75 1.80
N GLU A 79 -4.91 22.24 1.39
CA GLU A 79 -5.97 22.72 2.29
C GLU A 79 -6.43 21.61 3.24
N ASN A 80 -6.50 20.37 2.74
CA ASN A 80 -7.02 19.22 3.48
C ASN A 80 -5.94 18.41 4.21
N LYS A 81 -4.67 18.82 4.15
CA LYS A 81 -3.51 18.12 4.76
C LYS A 81 -3.40 16.65 4.35
N VAL A 82 -3.67 16.36 3.07
CA VAL A 82 -3.59 15.02 2.46
C VAL A 82 -2.60 15.04 1.28
N SER A 83 -2.49 13.95 0.52
CA SER A 83 -1.62 13.88 -0.67
C SER A 83 -2.45 13.57 -1.92
N THR A 84 -1.90 13.86 -3.10
CA THR A 84 -2.50 13.44 -4.39
C THR A 84 -2.79 11.94 -4.42
N PHE A 85 -1.93 11.13 -3.81
CA PHE A 85 -2.13 9.68 -3.71
C PHE A 85 -3.40 9.32 -2.93
N HIS A 86 -3.66 9.99 -1.80
CA HIS A 86 -4.90 9.79 -1.04
C HIS A 86 -6.14 10.20 -1.84
N VAL A 87 -6.05 11.27 -2.63
CA VAL A 87 -7.16 11.73 -3.48
C VAL A 87 -7.47 10.72 -4.59
N ILE A 88 -6.45 10.17 -5.25
CA ILE A 88 -6.62 9.12 -6.26
C ILE A 88 -7.25 7.87 -5.65
N LEU A 89 -6.79 7.45 -4.47
CA LEU A 89 -7.41 6.34 -3.74
C LEU A 89 -8.86 6.64 -3.37
N GLY A 90 -9.17 7.87 -2.97
CA GLY A 90 -10.55 8.32 -2.72
C GLY A 90 -11.43 8.22 -3.96
N ALA A 91 -10.92 8.61 -5.14
CA ALA A 91 -11.62 8.48 -6.40
C ALA A 91 -11.87 7.01 -6.77
N LEU A 92 -10.85 6.14 -6.62
CA LEU A 92 -11.00 4.69 -6.83
C LEU A 92 -11.99 4.06 -5.86
N TYR A 93 -11.94 4.44 -4.57
CA TYR A 93 -12.91 4.01 -3.57
C TYR A 93 -14.32 4.38 -4.03
N CYS A 94 -14.57 5.65 -4.37
CA CYS A 94 -15.87 6.10 -4.84
C CYS A 94 -16.35 5.34 -6.08
N TYR A 95 -15.46 5.12 -7.04
CA TYR A 95 -15.76 4.38 -8.26
C TYR A 95 -16.18 2.94 -7.94
N PHE A 96 -15.35 2.18 -7.22
CA PHE A 96 -15.62 0.76 -6.97
C PHE A 96 -16.77 0.51 -6.00
N VAL A 97 -16.92 1.32 -4.95
CA VAL A 97 -18.06 1.24 -4.03
C VAL A 97 -19.38 1.46 -4.77
N ARG A 98 -19.43 2.42 -5.71
CA ARG A 98 -20.63 2.67 -6.53
C ARG A 98 -20.83 1.64 -7.63
N ALA A 99 -19.78 1.34 -8.40
CA ALA A 99 -19.86 0.44 -9.56
C ALA A 99 -20.08 -1.02 -9.17
N CYS A 100 -19.61 -1.44 -8.00
CA CYS A 100 -19.75 -2.81 -7.52
C CYS A 100 -20.81 -2.96 -6.41
N ASN A 101 -21.54 -1.89 -6.05
CA ASN A 101 -22.52 -1.83 -4.96
C ASN A 101 -21.99 -2.42 -3.65
N ARG A 102 -20.93 -1.81 -3.11
CA ARG A 102 -20.24 -2.27 -1.90
C ARG A 102 -20.00 -1.12 -0.93
N GLU A 103 -19.58 -1.45 0.27
CA GLU A 103 -19.28 -0.48 1.34
C GLU A 103 -17.78 -0.38 1.67
N ASP A 104 -16.95 -1.13 0.95
CA ASP A 104 -15.52 -1.24 1.18
C ASP A 104 -14.69 -1.33 -0.11
N PHE A 105 -13.39 -1.10 0.04
CA PHE A 105 -12.41 -1.14 -1.04
C PHE A 105 -11.08 -1.68 -0.51
N ALA A 106 -10.61 -2.80 -1.07
CA ALA A 106 -9.33 -3.40 -0.76
C ALA A 106 -8.41 -3.37 -1.99
N ILE A 107 -7.15 -2.96 -1.81
CA ILE A 107 -6.15 -2.85 -2.86
C ILE A 107 -4.75 -3.11 -2.30
N GLY A 108 -3.91 -3.81 -3.06
CA GLY A 108 -2.49 -3.95 -2.74
C GLY A 108 -1.70 -2.71 -3.18
N LEU A 109 -0.95 -2.11 -2.27
CA LEU A 109 -0.12 -0.93 -2.53
C LEU A 109 1.36 -1.31 -2.44
N PRO A 110 2.15 -1.17 -3.52
CA PRO A 110 3.58 -1.48 -3.47
C PRO A 110 4.30 -0.51 -2.52
N THR A 111 5.09 -1.06 -1.60
CA THR A 111 5.94 -0.30 -0.67
C THR A 111 7.40 -0.57 -0.99
N LEU A 112 8.22 0.48 -1.07
CA LEU A 112 9.62 0.34 -1.44
C LEU A 112 10.47 -0.33 -0.34
N ASN A 113 10.04 -0.29 0.93
CA ASN A 113 10.77 -0.74 2.13
C ASN A 113 12.25 -0.29 2.24
N ARG A 114 12.65 0.75 1.52
CA ARG A 114 13.99 1.38 1.58
C ARG A 114 14.06 2.46 2.67
N SER A 115 13.73 2.11 3.91
CA SER A 115 13.58 3.10 4.99
C SER A 115 14.91 3.66 5.51
N ARG A 116 16.04 2.97 5.30
CA ARG A 116 17.39 3.49 5.64
C ARG A 116 18.03 4.15 4.42
N ALA A 117 18.69 5.29 4.62
CA ALA A 117 19.38 6.03 3.57
C ALA A 117 20.38 5.15 2.79
N ALA A 118 21.07 4.26 3.51
CA ALA A 118 22.04 3.33 2.94
C ALA A 118 21.43 2.36 1.90
N PHE A 119 20.15 1.97 2.05
CA PHE A 119 19.47 1.04 1.14
C PHE A 119 18.82 1.73 -0.07
N LYS A 120 18.84 3.06 -0.14
CA LYS A 120 18.30 3.79 -1.30
C LYS A 120 19.16 3.58 -2.55
N GLN A 121 20.45 3.29 -2.38
CA GLN A 121 21.44 3.14 -3.44
C GLN A 121 21.86 1.68 -3.68
N THR A 122 21.26 0.72 -2.98
CA THR A 122 21.56 -0.71 -3.12
C THR A 122 20.64 -1.35 -4.16
N VAL A 123 21.21 -2.12 -5.09
CA VAL A 123 20.45 -2.96 -6.03
C VAL A 123 19.97 -4.22 -5.30
N GLY A 124 18.68 -4.55 -5.41
CA GLY A 124 18.09 -5.72 -4.76
C GLY A 124 16.56 -5.67 -4.69
N MET A 125 15.95 -6.77 -4.22
CA MET A 125 14.50 -6.89 -4.06
C MET A 125 14.07 -6.40 -2.68
N PHE A 126 13.55 -5.17 -2.63
CA PHE A 126 13.05 -4.56 -1.39
C PHE A 126 11.52 -4.39 -1.39
N VAL A 127 10.88 -4.48 -2.55
CA VAL A 127 9.46 -4.12 -2.70
C VAL A 127 8.58 -5.09 -1.92
N GLY A 128 7.80 -4.54 -0.99
CA GLY A 128 6.68 -5.22 -0.36
C GLY A 128 5.35 -4.80 -0.96
N VAL A 129 4.28 -5.47 -0.55
CA VAL A 129 2.91 -5.05 -0.84
C VAL A 129 2.19 -4.85 0.49
N ASN A 130 1.65 -3.65 0.68
CA ASN A 130 0.78 -3.34 1.79
C ASN A 130 -0.67 -3.59 1.37
N PRO A 131 -1.39 -4.55 1.99
CA PRO A 131 -2.80 -4.71 1.73
C PRO A 131 -3.55 -3.57 2.43
N ALA A 132 -4.05 -2.62 1.65
CA ALA A 132 -4.86 -1.51 2.15
C ALA A 132 -6.34 -1.87 2.01
N TRP A 133 -7.05 -1.95 3.13
CA TRP A 133 -8.49 -2.21 3.16
C TRP A 133 -9.23 -1.07 3.85
N PHE A 134 -10.03 -0.36 3.07
CA PHE A 134 -10.80 0.80 3.46
C PHE A 134 -12.27 0.41 3.64
N ARG A 135 -12.81 0.61 4.85
CA ARG A 135 -14.18 0.24 5.26
C ARG A 135 -14.90 1.48 5.78
N PHE A 136 -15.26 2.38 4.88
CA PHE A 136 -15.81 3.71 5.25
C PHE A 136 -17.29 3.88 4.86
N GLY A 137 -17.94 2.85 4.31
CA GLY A 137 -19.31 2.94 3.84
C GLY A 137 -19.49 3.94 2.70
N THR A 138 -20.72 4.44 2.57
CA THR A 138 -21.14 5.40 1.53
C THR A 138 -21.43 6.80 2.09
N ASP A 139 -21.65 6.94 3.40
CA ASP A 139 -22.14 8.16 4.05
C ASP A 139 -21.11 9.29 4.15
N LEU A 140 -19.81 8.97 4.09
CA LEU A 140 -18.77 9.99 4.17
C LEU A 140 -18.73 10.83 2.90
N ASN A 141 -18.73 12.16 3.06
CA ASN A 141 -18.34 13.06 1.96
C ASN A 141 -16.89 12.82 1.53
N PHE A 142 -16.55 13.33 0.35
CA PHE A 142 -15.24 13.06 -0.26
C PHE A 142 -14.05 13.51 0.60
N VAL A 143 -14.13 14.69 1.21
CA VAL A 143 -13.06 15.23 2.06
C VAL A 143 -12.81 14.32 3.27
N LYS A 144 -13.85 13.98 4.03
CA LYS A 144 -13.75 13.08 5.20
C LYS A 144 -13.21 11.70 4.80
N ARG A 145 -13.59 11.22 3.61
CA ARG A 145 -13.12 9.95 3.06
C ARG A 145 -11.62 9.97 2.76
N VAL A 146 -11.12 10.99 2.06
CA VAL A 146 -9.69 11.12 1.76
C VAL A 146 -8.86 11.28 3.04
N GLN A 147 -9.37 12.01 4.03
CA GLN A 147 -8.73 12.10 5.35
C GLN A 147 -8.72 10.74 6.08
N SER A 148 -9.78 9.96 5.97
CA SER A 148 -9.87 8.61 6.56
C SER A 148 -8.90 7.64 5.89
N ILE A 149 -8.75 7.71 4.56
CA ILE A 149 -7.73 6.98 3.79
C ILE A 149 -6.33 7.33 4.30
N SER A 150 -6.03 8.63 4.47
CA SER A 150 -4.72 9.07 5.00
C SER A 150 -4.43 8.48 6.38
N LYS A 151 -5.42 8.48 7.28
CA LYS A 151 -5.27 7.93 8.64
C LYS A 151 -5.09 6.42 8.62
N GLU A 152 -5.85 5.70 7.78
CA GLU A 152 -5.73 4.24 7.62
C GLU A 152 -4.33 3.85 7.13
N LEU A 153 -3.85 4.52 6.09
CA LEU A 153 -2.51 4.28 5.55
C LEU A 153 -1.41 4.62 6.55
N GLN A 154 -1.56 5.69 7.33
CA GLN A 154 -0.60 6.02 8.40
C GLN A 154 -0.52 4.93 9.46
N ARG A 155 -1.63 4.25 9.79
CA ARG A 155 -1.62 3.08 10.68
C ARG A 155 -0.89 1.91 10.01
N ASP A 156 -1.25 1.59 8.77
CA ASP A 156 -0.67 0.47 8.01
C ASP A 156 0.84 0.64 7.80
N TYR A 157 1.31 1.85 7.50
CA TYR A 157 2.73 2.11 7.24
C TYR A 157 3.62 1.94 8.48
N ARG A 158 3.07 1.99 9.70
CA ARG A 158 3.83 1.64 10.92
C ARG A 158 4.23 0.16 10.93
N HIS A 159 3.45 -0.67 10.24
CA HIS A 159 3.56 -2.13 10.18
C HIS A 159 3.90 -2.68 8.78
N GLN A 160 4.21 -1.82 7.79
CA GLN A 160 4.46 -2.20 6.37
C GLN A 160 5.65 -3.14 6.13
N ARG A 161 6.54 -3.30 7.12
CA ARG A 161 7.68 -4.20 7.02
C ARG A 161 7.26 -5.66 7.20
N PHE A 162 6.07 -5.91 7.73
CA PHE A 162 5.53 -7.25 7.88
C PHE A 162 5.24 -7.86 6.48
N PRO A 163 5.77 -9.04 6.15
CA PRO A 163 5.60 -9.60 4.82
C PRO A 163 4.14 -9.94 4.51
N ILE A 164 3.64 -9.57 3.32
CA ILE A 164 2.27 -9.93 2.90
C ILE A 164 2.05 -11.45 2.84
N GLY A 165 3.10 -12.22 2.53
CA GLY A 165 3.04 -13.68 2.58
C GLY A 165 2.73 -14.23 3.98
N GLU A 166 3.15 -13.54 5.04
CA GLU A 166 2.76 -13.90 6.41
C GLU A 166 1.30 -13.55 6.70
N ILE A 167 0.78 -12.45 6.15
CA ILE A 167 -0.63 -12.09 6.26
C ILE A 167 -1.46 -13.19 5.58
N ASN A 168 -1.13 -13.57 4.35
CA ASN A 168 -1.85 -14.60 3.61
C ASN A 168 -1.84 -15.96 4.32
N ARG A 169 -0.69 -16.36 4.90
CA ARG A 169 -0.58 -17.60 5.71
C ARG A 169 -1.54 -17.61 6.89
N GLN A 170 -1.77 -16.46 7.51
CA GLN A 170 -2.64 -16.35 8.69
C GLN A 170 -4.12 -16.32 8.31
N THR A 171 -4.45 -15.75 7.16
CA THR A 171 -5.83 -15.57 6.71
C THR A 171 -6.37 -16.75 5.88
N GLN A 172 -5.58 -17.81 5.69
CA GLN A 172 -5.90 -18.97 4.83
C GLN A 172 -6.30 -18.55 3.40
N CYS A 173 -5.81 -17.40 2.93
CA CYS A 173 -6.03 -16.95 1.56
C CYS A 173 -5.03 -17.64 0.64
N HIS A 174 -5.48 -18.66 -0.09
CA HIS A 174 -4.80 -19.22 -1.25
C HIS A 174 -5.17 -18.45 -2.53
#